data_AF-A0A344J754-F1
#
_entry.id   AF-A0A344J754-F1
#
_cell.length_a   1.000
_cell.length_b   1.000
_cell.length_c   1.000
_cell.angle_alpha   90.00
_cell.angle_beta   90.00
_cell.angle_gamma   90.00
#
_symmetry.space_group_name_H-M   'P 1'
#
loop_
_entity.id
_entity.type
_entity.pdbx_description
1 polymer ?
#
loop_
_entity_poly.entity_id
_entity_poly.type
_entity_poly.pdbx_seq_one_letter_code
_entity_poly.pdbx_strand_id
1 'polypeptide(L)'
;MNAGRHAQSKAKLADSVQHGAGCELILVEGDSAARSVIAVRDERTQAVLPLQGKPLNAWRADETKVRGNVLYRQLADAMGMADATLQTATLLPTPLRFERVVLLFDPDADGVHIEALMLLYFARWWPDFLACGQLWRVRAPMYTLTHAGSGETAQAYSPAHRDALLAQMRASAPGEVVQHRHVGLGNLPPNLLRRACVDPATRAARQVGQEDVEAVLAVFGAGT
;
A
#
# COMPACT_ATOMS: atom_id res chain seq x y z
N MET A 1 36.25 -28.01 -1.44
CA MET A 1 34.95 -28.43 -2.01
C MET A 1 33.95 -27.34 -1.69
N ASN A 2 33.49 -26.65 -2.73
CA ASN A 2 32.72 -25.42 -2.67
C ASN A 2 31.23 -25.81 -2.73
N ALA A 3 30.54 -25.81 -1.58
CA ALA A 3 29.10 -26.07 -1.51
C ALA A 3 28.37 -24.73 -1.39
N GLY A 4 27.61 -24.40 -2.43
CA GLY A 4 27.03 -23.11 -2.68
C GLY A 4 26.16 -22.62 -1.52
N ARG A 5 26.57 -21.50 -0.93
CA ARG A 5 25.64 -20.55 -0.32
C ARG A 5 24.64 -20.18 -1.41
N HIS A 6 23.43 -20.74 -1.34
CA HIS A 6 22.30 -20.12 -1.99
C HIS A 6 22.29 -18.68 -1.50
N ALA A 7 22.59 -17.74 -2.39
CA ALA A 7 22.31 -16.34 -2.16
C ALA A 7 20.79 -16.24 -2.04
N GLN A 8 20.28 -16.45 -0.83
CA GLN A 8 18.96 -15.97 -0.43
C GLN A 8 18.94 -14.52 -0.89
N SER A 9 18.10 -14.21 -1.87
CA SER A 9 17.77 -12.82 -2.15
C SER A 9 17.27 -12.28 -0.82
N LYS A 10 18.10 -11.51 -0.10
CA LYS A 10 17.70 -10.80 1.10
C LYS A 10 16.36 -10.17 0.74
N ALA A 11 15.29 -10.60 1.41
CA ALA A 11 14.01 -9.95 1.23
C ALA A 11 14.27 -8.46 1.40
N LYS A 12 13.82 -7.63 0.44
CA LYS A 12 13.94 -6.17 0.52
C LYS A 12 13.06 -5.58 1.65
N LEU A 13 12.51 -6.45 2.50
CA LEU A 13 11.78 -6.11 3.70
C LEU A 13 12.67 -5.28 4.63
N ALA A 14 12.28 -4.03 4.83
CA ALA A 14 12.71 -3.27 5.99
C ALA A 14 11.79 -3.65 7.14
N ASP A 15 12.24 -4.57 7.98
CA ASP A 15 11.43 -5.13 9.06
C ASP A 15 11.19 -4.13 10.20
N SER A 16 10.17 -4.38 11.02
CA SER A 16 9.95 -3.68 12.28
C SER A 16 10.68 -4.39 13.43
N VAL A 17 10.91 -3.67 14.53
CA VAL A 17 11.53 -4.24 15.75
C VAL A 17 10.55 -5.15 16.49
N GLN A 18 9.26 -4.82 16.49
CA GLN A 18 8.21 -5.56 17.16
C GLN A 18 7.27 -6.22 16.14
N HIS A 19 6.61 -7.30 16.57
CA HIS A 19 5.62 -8.05 15.79
C HIS A 19 4.38 -8.32 16.67
N GLY A 20 3.23 -8.52 16.05
CA GLY A 20 1.96 -8.76 16.72
C GLY A 20 1.01 -7.57 16.71
N ALA A 21 0.25 -7.41 17.79
CA ALA A 21 -0.76 -6.36 17.92
C ALA A 21 -0.15 -4.96 17.79
N GLY A 22 -0.82 -4.08 17.06
CA GLY A 22 -0.37 -2.73 16.73
C GLY A 22 0.74 -2.64 15.68
N CYS A 23 1.30 -3.77 15.21
CA CYS A 23 2.32 -3.79 14.17
C CYS A 23 1.69 -3.91 12.78
N GLU A 24 2.31 -3.29 11.77
CA GLU A 24 1.80 -3.29 10.40
C GLU A 24 2.88 -3.49 9.34
N LEU A 25 2.50 -4.13 8.24
CA LEU A 25 3.30 -4.27 7.03
C LEU A 25 2.78 -3.32 5.96
N ILE A 26 3.59 -2.34 5.55
CA ILE A 26 3.27 -1.39 4.49
C ILE A 26 3.83 -1.92 3.16
N LEU A 27 2.93 -2.19 2.21
CA LEU A 27 3.29 -2.55 0.84
C LEU A 27 3.38 -1.29 -0.01
N VAL A 28 4.48 -1.13 -0.73
CA VAL A 28 4.75 0.05 -1.57
C VAL A 28 5.23 -0.33 -2.96
N GLU A 29 5.07 0.59 -3.91
CA GLU A 29 5.51 0.40 -5.30
C GLU A 29 6.99 0.76 -5.47
N GLY A 30 7.81 -0.26 -5.72
CA GLY A 30 9.22 -0.07 -6.05
C GLY A 30 10.11 0.40 -4.89
N ASP A 31 11.43 0.41 -5.16
CA ASP A 31 12.43 0.79 -4.14
C ASP A 31 12.41 2.29 -3.82
N SER A 32 11.96 3.11 -4.77
CA SER A 32 11.93 4.57 -4.60
C SER A 32 10.94 4.98 -3.52
N ALA A 33 9.68 4.50 -3.62
CA ALA A 33 8.68 4.74 -2.60
C ALA A 33 9.09 4.13 -1.25
N ALA A 34 9.66 2.93 -1.25
CA ALA A 34 10.13 2.29 -0.02
C ALA A 34 11.15 3.13 0.73
N ARG A 35 12.16 3.70 0.05
CA ARG A 35 13.13 4.57 0.71
C ARG A 35 12.47 5.77 1.40
N SER A 36 11.50 6.41 0.74
CA SER A 36 10.80 7.55 1.32
C SER A 36 9.93 7.16 2.52
N VAL A 37 9.22 6.03 2.44
CA VAL A 37 8.39 5.53 3.55
C VAL A 37 9.26 5.06 4.73
N ILE A 38 10.35 4.34 4.48
CA ILE A 38 11.31 3.91 5.51
C ILE A 38 11.90 5.11 6.25
N ALA A 39 12.14 6.23 5.57
CA ALA A 39 12.68 7.44 6.20
C ALA A 39 11.72 8.12 7.20
N VAL A 40 10.41 7.81 7.16
CA VAL A 40 9.41 8.49 8.00
C VAL A 40 8.57 7.55 8.87
N ARG A 41 8.77 6.23 8.75
CA ARG A 41 8.06 5.21 9.53
C ARG A 41 8.49 5.20 11.00
N ASP A 42 7.63 4.68 11.86
CA ASP A 42 8.03 4.13 13.15
C ASP A 42 8.60 2.72 12.96
N GLU A 43 9.93 2.60 12.98
CA GLU A 43 10.63 1.32 12.82
C GLU A 43 10.30 0.31 13.92
N ARG A 44 9.72 0.73 15.04
CA ARG A 44 9.33 -0.18 16.10
C ARG A 44 8.16 -1.05 15.67
N THR A 45 7.20 -0.50 14.94
CA THR A 45 5.89 -1.12 14.70
C THR A 45 5.55 -1.28 13.21
N GLN A 46 6.21 -0.55 12.31
CA GLN A 46 5.86 -0.54 10.89
C GLN A 46 6.97 -1.19 10.08
N ALA A 47 6.70 -2.27 9.36
CA ALA A 47 7.59 -2.86 8.36
C ALA A 47 7.25 -2.33 6.95
N VAL A 48 8.22 -2.33 6.03
CA VAL A 48 8.01 -1.88 4.64
C VAL A 48 8.51 -2.94 3.67
N LEU A 49 7.64 -3.38 2.75
CA LEU A 49 7.99 -4.30 1.67
C LEU A 49 7.77 -3.64 0.31
N PRO A 50 8.83 -3.35 -0.47
CA PRO A 50 8.69 -2.89 -1.84
C PRO A 50 8.28 -4.04 -2.77
N LEU A 51 7.22 -3.82 -3.54
CA LEU A 51 6.83 -4.68 -4.65
C LEU A 51 7.63 -4.30 -5.89
N GLN A 52 8.26 -5.28 -6.52
CA GLN A 52 9.07 -5.07 -7.73
C GLN A 52 8.35 -5.58 -8.96
N GLY A 53 8.13 -4.68 -9.91
CA GLY A 53 7.38 -4.98 -11.12
C GLY A 53 5.88 -5.15 -10.86
N LYS A 54 5.14 -5.41 -11.94
CA LYS A 54 3.70 -5.58 -11.89
C LYS A 54 3.35 -6.96 -11.32
N PRO A 55 2.51 -7.05 -10.26
CA PRO A 55 2.09 -8.35 -9.76
C PRO A 55 1.42 -9.20 -10.84
N LEU A 56 1.62 -10.52 -10.77
CA LEU A 56 0.84 -11.46 -11.58
C LEU A 56 -0.64 -11.33 -11.17
N ASN A 57 -1.57 -11.42 -12.12
CA ASN A 57 -2.99 -11.53 -11.79
C ASN A 57 -3.29 -12.84 -11.07
N ALA A 58 -3.16 -12.82 -9.74
CA ALA A 58 -3.34 -13.97 -8.88
C ALA A 58 -4.80 -14.42 -8.82
N TRP A 59 -5.75 -13.56 -9.19
CA TRP A 59 -7.16 -13.94 -9.31
C TRP A 59 -7.41 -14.97 -10.40
N ARG A 60 -6.57 -15.02 -11.45
CA ARG A 60 -6.71 -15.98 -12.56
C ARG A 60 -5.63 -17.05 -12.57
N ALA A 61 -4.51 -16.80 -11.91
CA ALA A 61 -3.42 -17.74 -11.85
C ALA A 61 -3.80 -18.99 -11.04
N ASP A 62 -3.23 -20.13 -11.43
CA ASP A 62 -3.24 -21.34 -10.63
C ASP A 62 -2.26 -21.22 -9.44
N GLU A 63 -2.40 -22.16 -8.50
CA GLU A 63 -1.60 -22.18 -7.28
C GLU A 63 -0.10 -22.28 -7.57
N THR A 64 0.28 -23.11 -8.54
CA THR A 64 1.68 -23.31 -8.93
C THR A 64 2.33 -22.01 -9.39
N LYS A 65 1.64 -21.21 -10.21
CA LYS A 65 2.13 -19.91 -10.67
C LYS A 65 2.24 -18.89 -9.54
N VAL A 66 1.25 -18.83 -8.65
CA VAL A 66 1.27 -17.91 -7.51
C VAL A 66 2.42 -18.25 -6.57
N ARG A 67 2.61 -19.52 -6.24
CA ARG A 67 3.73 -19.99 -5.40
C ARG A 67 5.10 -19.82 -6.04
N GLY A 68 5.20 -20.01 -7.35
CA GLY A 68 6.45 -19.81 -8.07
C GLY A 68 6.87 -18.34 -8.15
N ASN A 69 5.91 -17.42 -8.05
CA ASN A 69 6.14 -15.99 -8.18
C ASN A 69 6.98 -15.45 -7.01
N VAL A 70 8.07 -14.75 -7.33
CA VAL A 70 9.00 -14.20 -6.34
C VAL A 70 8.33 -13.16 -5.44
N LEU A 71 7.48 -12.29 -5.98
CA LEU A 71 6.77 -11.25 -5.22
C LEU A 71 5.85 -11.88 -4.17
N TYR A 72 5.04 -12.86 -4.56
CA TYR A 72 4.13 -13.53 -3.63
C TYR A 72 4.84 -14.37 -2.58
N ARG A 73 5.97 -15.01 -2.93
CA ARG A 73 6.82 -15.67 -1.93
C ARG A 73 7.39 -14.67 -0.92
N GLN A 74 7.95 -13.56 -1.40
CA GLN A 74 8.48 -12.53 -0.51
C GLN A 74 7.40 -11.92 0.40
N LEU A 75 6.18 -11.74 -0.11
CA LEU A 75 5.05 -11.27 0.68
C LEU A 75 4.63 -12.32 1.72
N ALA A 76 4.51 -13.59 1.35
CA ALA A 76 4.20 -14.67 2.29
C ALA A 76 5.29 -14.79 3.38
N ASP A 77 6.57 -14.76 3.00
CA ASP A 77 7.70 -14.76 3.93
C ASP A 77 7.65 -13.55 4.88
N ALA A 78 7.36 -12.35 4.34
CA ALA A 78 7.20 -11.15 5.14
C ALA A 78 6.03 -11.28 6.13
N MET A 79 4.91 -11.91 5.76
CA MET A 79 3.79 -12.12 6.68
C MET A 79 4.04 -13.27 7.69
N GLY A 80 5.13 -14.02 7.58
CA GLY A 80 5.40 -15.20 8.40
C GLY A 80 4.57 -16.43 7.97
N MET A 81 4.20 -16.49 6.69
CA MET A 81 3.29 -17.47 6.10
C MET A 81 3.98 -18.34 5.03
N ALA A 82 5.31 -18.38 5.01
CA ALA A 82 6.11 -19.11 4.01
C ALA A 82 5.70 -20.59 3.87
N ASP A 83 5.44 -21.24 5.00
CA ASP A 83 5.09 -22.67 5.08
C ASP A 83 3.57 -22.91 5.05
N ALA A 84 2.75 -21.86 5.05
CA ALA A 84 1.31 -22.01 4.93
C ALA A 84 0.98 -22.48 3.52
N THR A 85 0.41 -23.68 3.40
CA THR A 85 -0.09 -24.09 2.09
C THR A 85 -1.32 -23.25 1.75
N LEU A 86 -1.39 -22.70 0.53
CA LEU A 86 -2.56 -21.99 0.01
C LEU A 86 -3.84 -22.86 0.06
N GLN A 87 -3.70 -24.19 0.20
CA GLN A 87 -4.79 -25.15 0.42
C GLN A 87 -5.19 -25.32 1.90
N THR A 88 -4.30 -25.03 2.87
CA THR A 88 -4.58 -25.07 4.32
C THR A 88 -4.77 -23.68 4.94
N ALA A 89 -4.66 -22.61 4.15
CA ALA A 89 -4.87 -21.20 4.53
C ALA A 89 -6.34 -20.87 4.84
N THR A 90 -7.02 -21.77 5.54
CA THR A 90 -8.37 -21.61 6.07
C THR A 90 -8.40 -20.77 7.35
N LEU A 91 -7.23 -20.49 7.92
CA LEU A 91 -7.05 -19.71 9.14
C LEU A 91 -5.74 -18.93 9.07
N LEU A 92 -5.81 -17.66 9.47
CA LEU A 92 -4.63 -16.83 9.71
C LEU A 92 -3.75 -17.42 10.82
N PRO A 93 -2.41 -17.35 10.69
CA PRO A 93 -1.52 -17.79 11.75
C PRO A 93 -1.80 -16.97 13.00
N THR A 94 -1.84 -17.66 14.15
CA THR A 94 -2.01 -17.02 15.45
C THR A 94 -0.78 -17.31 16.29
N PRO A 95 -0.04 -16.27 16.75
CA PRO A 95 -0.24 -14.86 16.47
C PRO A 95 0.18 -14.45 15.04
N LEU A 96 -0.46 -13.41 14.51
CA LEU A 96 0.00 -12.76 13.28
C LEU A 96 1.30 -12.00 13.54
N ARG A 97 2.20 -12.00 12.55
CA ARG A 97 3.40 -11.16 12.61
C ARG A 97 3.08 -9.66 12.55
N PHE A 98 2.08 -9.30 11.74
CA PHE A 98 1.57 -7.95 11.63
C PHE A 98 0.05 -7.99 11.77
N GLU A 99 -0.52 -7.19 12.67
CA GLU A 99 -1.97 -7.05 12.81
C GLU A 99 -2.60 -6.54 11.52
N ARG A 100 -1.88 -5.70 10.76
CA ARG A 100 -2.38 -5.05 9.55
C ARG A 100 -1.42 -5.18 8.38
N VAL A 101 -1.98 -5.33 7.19
CA VAL A 101 -1.30 -5.08 5.92
C VAL A 101 -1.88 -3.81 5.32
N VAL A 102 -1.03 -2.83 5.03
CA VAL A 102 -1.41 -1.52 4.50
C VAL A 102 -0.94 -1.42 3.05
N LEU A 103 -1.88 -1.27 2.13
CA LEU A 103 -1.64 -0.96 0.73
C LEU A 103 -1.39 0.54 0.59
N LEU A 104 -0.16 0.94 0.25
CA LEU A 104 0.24 2.32 0.02
C LEU A 104 1.01 2.41 -1.31
N PHE A 105 0.28 2.66 -2.38
CA PHE A 105 0.83 2.76 -3.74
C PHE A 105 0.77 4.19 -4.28
N ASP A 106 1.50 4.43 -5.37
CA ASP A 106 1.50 5.74 -6.01
C ASP A 106 0.09 6.09 -6.52
N PRO A 107 -0.30 7.38 -6.51
CA PRO A 107 -1.67 7.78 -6.85
C PRO A 107 -1.91 7.86 -8.37
N ASP A 108 -1.05 7.23 -9.18
CA ASP A 108 -1.16 7.18 -10.63
C ASP A 108 -1.90 5.90 -11.10
N ALA A 109 -1.99 5.71 -12.42
CA ALA A 109 -2.71 4.58 -12.99
C ALA A 109 -2.04 3.22 -12.71
N ASP A 110 -0.72 3.19 -12.57
CA ASP A 110 0.03 1.96 -12.32
C ASP A 110 -0.12 1.54 -10.86
N GLY A 111 -0.01 2.48 -9.92
CA GLY A 111 -0.26 2.23 -8.49
C GLY A 111 -1.70 1.77 -8.24
N VAL A 112 -2.70 2.35 -8.92
CA VAL A 112 -4.09 1.88 -8.88
C VAL A 112 -4.23 0.45 -9.42
N HIS A 113 -3.51 0.12 -10.48
CA HIS A 113 -3.52 -1.24 -11.03
C HIS A 113 -2.88 -2.24 -10.07
N ILE A 114 -1.74 -1.88 -9.46
CA ILE A 114 -1.05 -2.71 -8.46
C ILE A 114 -1.94 -2.93 -7.24
N GLU A 115 -2.60 -1.88 -6.73
CA GLU A 115 -3.58 -1.97 -5.64
C GLU A 115 -4.65 -3.01 -5.96
N ALA A 116 -5.26 -2.92 -7.15
CA ALA A 116 -6.28 -3.86 -7.60
C ALA A 116 -5.79 -5.31 -7.63
N LEU A 117 -4.58 -5.57 -8.15
CA LEU A 117 -4.01 -6.91 -8.20
C LEU A 117 -3.69 -7.46 -6.81
N MET A 118 -3.22 -6.63 -5.89
CA MET A 118 -2.97 -7.02 -4.50
C MET A 118 -4.25 -7.33 -3.74
N LEU A 119 -5.26 -6.48 -3.90
CA LEU A 119 -6.57 -6.71 -3.32
C LEU A 119 -7.18 -8.04 -3.83
N LEU A 120 -7.07 -8.32 -5.13
CA LEU A 120 -7.50 -9.59 -5.69
C LEU A 120 -6.68 -10.79 -5.19
N TYR A 121 -5.37 -10.63 -4.98
CA TYR A 121 -4.54 -11.66 -4.37
C TYR A 121 -5.03 -12.00 -2.95
N PHE A 122 -5.19 -11.00 -2.09
CA PHE A 122 -5.70 -11.22 -0.74
C PHE A 122 -7.11 -11.82 -0.76
N ALA A 123 -8.01 -11.32 -1.60
CA ALA A 123 -9.37 -11.84 -1.69
C ALA A 123 -9.45 -13.32 -2.09
N ARG A 124 -8.60 -13.78 -3.01
CA ARG A 124 -8.61 -15.18 -3.48
C ARG A 124 -7.81 -16.12 -2.58
N TRP A 125 -6.64 -15.68 -2.14
CA TRP A 125 -5.63 -16.56 -1.52
C TRP A 125 -5.55 -16.41 -0.01
N TRP A 126 -6.06 -15.31 0.54
CA TRP A 126 -6.06 -15.02 1.97
C TRP A 126 -7.36 -14.30 2.41
N PRO A 127 -8.55 -14.88 2.14
CA PRO A 127 -9.83 -14.22 2.36
C PRO A 127 -10.03 -13.77 3.82
N ASP A 128 -9.40 -14.46 4.77
CA ASP A 128 -9.45 -14.11 6.20
C ASP A 128 -8.81 -12.75 6.52
N PHE A 129 -7.83 -12.26 5.74
CA PHE A 129 -7.31 -10.90 5.93
C PHE A 129 -8.39 -9.84 5.71
N LEU A 130 -9.31 -10.09 4.77
CA LEU A 130 -10.47 -9.23 4.55
C LEU A 130 -11.53 -9.47 5.63
N ALA A 131 -11.85 -10.74 5.92
CA ALA A 131 -12.89 -11.09 6.88
C ALA A 131 -12.58 -10.59 8.31
N CYS A 132 -11.31 -10.65 8.73
CA CYS A 132 -10.84 -10.17 10.02
C CYS A 132 -10.47 -8.68 10.04
N GLY A 133 -10.61 -7.96 8.92
CA GLY A 133 -10.36 -6.52 8.85
C GLY A 133 -8.91 -6.09 8.98
N GLN A 134 -7.99 -6.94 8.52
CA GLN A 134 -6.54 -6.73 8.63
C GLN A 134 -5.93 -6.11 7.37
N LEU A 135 -6.66 -6.10 6.26
CA LEU A 135 -6.24 -5.41 5.05
C LEU A 135 -6.74 -3.97 5.02
N TRP A 136 -5.82 -3.03 4.86
CA TRP A 136 -6.08 -1.60 4.84
C TRP A 136 -5.48 -0.97 3.59
N ARG A 137 -6.02 0.17 3.17
CA ARG A 137 -5.40 1.02 2.14
C ARG A 137 -5.29 2.46 2.59
N VAL A 138 -4.29 3.14 2.07
CA VAL A 138 -4.07 4.57 2.27
C VAL A 138 -3.83 5.23 0.91
N ARG A 139 -4.60 6.28 0.62
CA ARG A 139 -4.43 7.05 -0.62
C ARG A 139 -3.46 8.21 -0.38
N ALA A 140 -2.41 8.28 -1.20
CA ALA A 140 -1.51 9.41 -1.19
C ALA A 140 -2.16 10.66 -1.83
N PRO A 141 -1.85 11.88 -1.36
CA PRO A 141 -2.33 13.11 -1.98
C PRO A 141 -1.68 13.30 -3.35
N MET A 142 -2.49 13.66 -4.35
CA MET A 142 -2.06 13.98 -5.71
C MET A 142 -1.64 15.44 -5.86
N TYR A 143 -2.16 16.33 -5.01
CA TYR A 143 -1.88 17.76 -5.09
C TYR A 143 -1.73 18.38 -3.70
N THR A 144 -0.91 19.43 -3.63
CA THR A 144 -0.93 20.42 -2.56
C THR A 144 -1.31 21.76 -3.15
N LEU A 145 -2.33 22.38 -2.56
CA LEU A 145 -2.78 23.73 -2.88
C LEU A 145 -2.30 24.65 -1.77
N THR A 146 -1.68 25.78 -2.13
CA THR A 146 -1.17 26.76 -1.17
C THR A 146 -1.70 28.14 -1.53
N HIS A 147 -2.41 28.80 -0.62
CA HIS A 147 -2.82 30.19 -0.82
C HIS A 147 -1.59 31.11 -0.65
N ALA A 148 -1.25 31.90 -1.66
CA ALA A 148 -0.02 32.70 -1.67
C ALA A 148 0.00 33.79 -0.57
N GLY A 149 -1.16 34.38 -0.26
CA GLY A 149 -1.28 35.42 0.79
C GLY A 149 -1.19 34.88 2.23
N SER A 150 -2.07 33.94 2.61
CA SER A 150 -2.11 33.40 3.98
C SER A 150 -1.12 32.25 4.25
N GLY A 151 -0.60 31.59 3.22
CA GLY A 151 0.22 30.37 3.36
C GLY A 151 -0.59 29.12 3.72
N GLU A 152 -1.92 29.21 3.78
CA GLU A 152 -2.79 28.06 4.07
C GLU A 152 -2.63 26.97 3.01
N THR A 153 -2.54 25.70 3.46
CA THR A 153 -2.34 24.55 2.56
C THR A 153 -3.48 23.54 2.66
N ALA A 154 -3.90 23.00 1.53
CA ALA A 154 -4.86 21.89 1.43
C ALA A 154 -4.29 20.75 0.57
N GLN A 155 -4.75 19.52 0.81
CA GLN A 155 -4.34 18.33 0.06
C GLN A 155 -5.50 17.77 -0.74
N ALA A 156 -5.27 17.51 -2.02
CA ALA A 156 -6.26 16.89 -2.89
C ALA A 156 -5.82 15.49 -3.32
N TYR A 157 -6.80 14.58 -3.44
CA TYR A 157 -6.59 13.14 -3.71
C TYR A 157 -7.15 12.71 -5.07
N SER A 158 -7.68 13.66 -5.84
CA SER A 158 -8.14 13.47 -7.22
C SER A 158 -8.17 14.83 -7.93
N PRO A 159 -8.21 14.85 -9.28
CA PRO A 159 -8.42 16.09 -10.03
C PRO A 159 -9.73 16.81 -9.65
N ALA A 160 -10.82 16.06 -9.47
CA ALA A 160 -12.10 16.63 -9.05
C ALA A 160 -12.04 17.23 -7.64
N HIS A 161 -11.37 16.56 -6.70
CA HIS A 161 -11.17 17.09 -5.34
C HIS A 161 -10.30 18.36 -5.36
N ARG A 162 -9.27 18.40 -6.22
CA ARG A 162 -8.44 19.59 -6.41
C ARG A 162 -9.29 20.76 -6.89
N ASP A 163 -10.16 20.55 -7.87
CA ASP A 163 -11.00 21.61 -8.43
C ASP A 163 -12.00 22.15 -7.40
N ALA A 164 -12.59 21.26 -6.60
CA ALA A 164 -13.45 21.64 -5.49
C ALA A 164 -12.72 22.47 -4.42
N LEU A 165 -11.54 22.03 -3.98
CA LEU A 165 -10.73 22.76 -3.00
C LEU A 165 -10.25 24.11 -3.54
N LEU A 166 -9.86 24.17 -4.81
CA LEU A 166 -9.44 25.41 -5.46
C LEU A 166 -10.59 26.43 -5.48
N ALA A 167 -11.80 25.99 -5.81
CA ALA A 167 -13.00 26.84 -5.76
C ALA A 167 -13.29 27.32 -4.33
N GLN A 168 -13.19 26.43 -3.34
CA GLN A 168 -13.40 26.76 -1.94
C GLN A 168 -12.39 27.79 -1.43
N MET A 169 -11.10 27.61 -1.72
CA MET A 169 -10.04 28.53 -1.29
C MET A 169 -10.22 29.93 -1.90
N ARG A 170 -10.54 30.00 -3.20
CA ARG A 170 -10.80 31.28 -3.90
C ARG A 170 -12.05 32.00 -3.41
N ALA A 171 -13.06 31.25 -2.95
CA ALA A 171 -14.25 31.83 -2.34
C ALA A 171 -13.99 32.37 -0.92
N SER A 172 -13.04 31.77 -0.19
CA SER A 172 -12.75 32.13 1.20
C SER A 172 -11.82 33.34 1.31
N ALA A 173 -10.88 33.51 0.38
CA ALA A 173 -10.00 34.67 0.33
C ALA A 173 -9.60 35.01 -1.12
N PRO A 174 -9.53 36.31 -1.48
CA PRO A 174 -8.98 36.72 -2.77
C PRO A 174 -7.47 36.50 -2.79
N GLY A 175 -6.96 35.91 -3.87
CA GLY A 175 -5.53 35.69 -4.03
C GLY A 175 -5.19 34.57 -4.99
N GLU A 176 -3.91 34.46 -5.32
CA GLU A 176 -3.38 33.34 -6.09
C GLU A 176 -3.30 32.08 -5.22
N VAL A 177 -3.70 30.95 -5.78
CA VAL A 177 -3.52 29.62 -5.18
C VAL A 177 -2.54 28.84 -6.03
N VAL A 178 -1.36 28.60 -5.47
CA VAL A 178 -0.30 27.82 -6.11
C VAL A 178 -0.62 26.33 -5.99
N GLN A 179 -0.46 25.59 -7.08
CA GLN A 179 -0.73 24.17 -7.14
C GLN A 179 0.56 23.39 -7.36
N HIS A 180 0.83 22.41 -6.50
CA HIS A 180 1.92 21.46 -6.67
C HIS A 180 1.34 20.06 -6.87
N ARG A 181 1.71 19.39 -7.97
CA ARG A 181 1.31 18.00 -8.25
C ARG A 181 2.37 17.03 -7.75
N HIS A 182 1.94 16.00 -7.03
CA HIS A 182 2.77 14.89 -6.60
C HIS A 182 2.55 13.71 -7.54
N VAL A 183 3.61 13.22 -8.17
CA VAL A 183 3.54 12.11 -9.15
C VAL A 183 3.76 10.74 -8.54
N GLY A 184 4.21 10.66 -7.29
CA GLY A 184 4.45 9.41 -6.57
C GLY A 184 4.89 9.68 -5.14
N LEU A 185 4.90 8.64 -4.30
CA LEU A 185 5.26 8.69 -2.88
C LEU A 185 6.67 9.27 -2.67
N GLY A 186 7.59 8.96 -3.59
CA GLY A 186 8.96 9.47 -3.58
C GLY A 186 9.10 10.99 -3.67
N ASN A 187 8.07 11.68 -4.20
CA ASN A 187 8.07 13.13 -4.41
C ASN A 187 7.34 13.90 -3.31
N LEU A 188 6.70 13.21 -2.36
CA LEU A 188 6.01 13.85 -1.25
C LEU A 188 7.04 14.43 -0.26
N PRO A 189 6.86 15.68 0.20
CA PRO A 189 7.65 16.21 1.31
C PRO A 189 7.55 15.28 2.53
N PRO A 190 8.65 15.00 3.27
CA PRO A 190 8.65 14.00 4.35
C PRO A 190 7.56 14.20 5.39
N ASN A 191 7.31 15.44 5.82
CA ASN A 191 6.24 15.76 6.77
C ASN A 191 4.84 15.45 6.21
N LEU A 192 4.63 15.68 4.91
CA LEU A 192 3.37 15.34 4.26
C LEU A 192 3.21 13.84 4.10
N LEU A 193 4.25 13.14 3.63
CA LEU A 193 4.24 11.67 3.52
C LEU A 193 3.95 11.03 4.87
N ARG A 194 4.64 11.48 5.93
CA ARG A 194 4.41 11.00 7.29
C ARG A 194 2.96 11.17 7.69
N ARG A 195 2.45 12.42 7.72
CA ARG A 195 1.12 12.68 8.27
C ARG A 195 -0.02 12.10 7.43
N ALA A 196 0.11 12.12 6.10
CA ALA A 196 -0.98 11.73 5.21
C ALA A 196 -0.98 10.23 4.89
N CYS A 197 0.19 9.58 4.94
CA CYS A 197 0.34 8.22 4.43
C CYS A 197 0.85 7.20 5.47
N VAL A 198 1.71 7.61 6.42
CA VAL A 198 2.46 6.65 7.24
C VAL A 198 2.02 6.64 8.69
N ASP A 199 1.89 7.80 9.33
CA ASP A 199 1.56 7.91 10.76
C ASP A 199 0.13 7.42 11.02
N PRO A 200 -0.06 6.32 11.79
CA PRO A 200 -1.39 5.75 12.02
C PRO A 200 -2.36 6.69 12.74
N ALA A 201 -1.85 7.70 13.47
CA ALA A 201 -2.68 8.64 14.21
C ALA A 201 -3.28 9.74 13.30
N THR A 202 -2.68 10.02 12.15
CA THR A 202 -3.08 11.15 11.30
C THR A 202 -3.46 10.76 9.88
N ARG A 203 -2.99 9.61 9.38
CA ARG A 203 -3.30 9.19 8.01
C ARG A 203 -4.78 8.79 7.88
N ALA A 204 -5.36 9.06 6.72
CA ALA A 204 -6.71 8.61 6.38
C ALA A 204 -6.68 7.15 5.87
N ALA A 205 -6.42 6.20 6.76
CA ALA A 205 -6.46 4.77 6.44
C ALA A 205 -7.90 4.26 6.42
N ARG A 206 -8.22 3.42 5.43
CA ARG A 206 -9.53 2.76 5.34
C ARG A 206 -9.33 1.26 5.22
N GLN A 207 -10.07 0.51 6.02
CA GLN A 207 -10.16 -0.94 5.90
C GLN A 207 -10.68 -1.32 4.50
N VAL A 208 -10.15 -2.41 3.95
CA VAL A 208 -10.62 -3.00 2.69
C VAL A 208 -11.71 -4.01 3.00
N GLY A 209 -12.83 -3.91 2.31
CA GLY A 209 -13.98 -4.80 2.47
C GLY A 209 -14.36 -5.52 1.19
N GLN A 210 -15.39 -6.36 1.28
CA GLN A 210 -15.91 -7.14 0.15
C GLN A 210 -16.38 -6.24 -1.01
N GLU A 211 -16.97 -5.08 -0.69
CA GLU A 211 -17.40 -4.06 -1.66
C GLU A 211 -16.23 -3.56 -2.55
N ASP A 212 -15.01 -3.47 -2.02
CA ASP A 212 -13.85 -3.09 -2.81
C ASP A 212 -13.43 -4.18 -3.78
N VAL A 213 -13.56 -5.45 -3.37
CA VAL A 213 -13.30 -6.62 -4.22
C VAL A 213 -14.27 -6.68 -5.37
N GLU A 214 -15.56 -6.49 -5.09
CA GLU A 214 -16.61 -6.47 -6.10
C GLU A 214 -16.40 -5.32 -7.10
N ALA A 215 -16.06 -4.13 -6.63
CA ALA A 215 -15.75 -2.99 -7.49
C ALA A 215 -14.54 -3.27 -8.40
N VAL A 216 -13.47 -3.88 -7.88
CA VAL A 216 -12.31 -4.28 -8.68
C VAL A 216 -12.68 -5.37 -9.68
N LEU A 217 -13.46 -6.38 -9.29
CA LEU A 217 -13.90 -7.45 -10.18
C LEU A 217 -14.84 -6.96 -11.28
N ALA A 218 -15.68 -5.96 -11.04
CA ALA A 218 -16.52 -5.37 -12.08
C ALA A 218 -15.68 -4.75 -13.21
N VAL A 219 -14.51 -4.21 -12.88
CA VAL A 219 -13.59 -3.57 -13.84
C VAL A 219 -12.60 -4.59 -14.44
N PHE A 220 -12.04 -5.50 -13.63
CA PHE A 220 -10.95 -6.41 -14.02
C PHE A 220 -11.41 -7.86 -14.30
N GLY A 221 -12.57 -8.26 -13.79
CA GLY A 221 -13.15 -9.59 -13.91
C GLY A 221 -13.95 -9.80 -15.20
N ALA A 222 -14.43 -8.73 -15.83
CA ALA A 222 -15.28 -8.78 -17.03
C ALA A 222 -14.59 -9.25 -18.32
N GLY A 223 -13.29 -9.57 -18.30
CA GLY A 223 -12.63 -10.23 -19.43
C GLY A 223 -12.84 -11.74 -19.39
N THR A 224 -13.83 -12.27 -20.10
CA THR A 224 -13.89 -13.72 -20.44
C THR A 224 -12.61 -14.17 -21.12
#